data_AF-A0A8C3RCN2-F1
#
_entry.id   AF-A0A8C3RCN2-F1
#
_cell.length_a   1.000
_cell.length_b   1.000
_cell.length_c   1.000
_cell.angle_alpha   90.00
_cell.angle_beta   90.00
_cell.angle_gamma   90.00
#
_symmetry.space_group_name_H-M   'P 1'
#
loop_
_entity.id
_entity.type
_entity.pdbx_description
1 polymer ?
#
loop_
_entity_poly.entity_id
_entity_poly.type
_entity_poly.pdbx_seq_one_letter_code
_entity_poly.pdbx_strand_id
1 'polypeptide(L)'
;MAAPEEEEAAAAESEGGEGGDEEALRRLEALVTDLYRFRDTLTPRDPADPGRDPADPSDDPLVAEMEKTLKLMEEIQVSPEGRGRALVLRARALGVAPEVGGERAELALGHALKLDPALGVAWRQLGEQRWRRGDLRGARDAFGGALQQVWGPGRGPRGHFGGHWGSWWSILVLGGS
;
A
#
# COMPACT_ATOMS: atom_id res chain seq x y z
N MET A 1 -41.69 19.70 -45.16
CA MET A 1 -42.00 19.93 -43.72
C MET A 1 -41.59 18.64 -43.03
N ALA A 2 -40.42 18.56 -42.42
CA ALA A 2 -40.00 19.05 -41.10
C ALA A 2 -39.67 17.81 -40.25
N ALA A 3 -38.40 17.63 -39.91
CA ALA A 3 -37.97 16.89 -38.72
C ALA A 3 -38.05 17.85 -37.50
N PRO A 4 -37.75 17.49 -36.23
CA PRO A 4 -37.17 16.23 -35.72
C PRO A 4 -37.67 15.80 -34.30
N GLU A 5 -37.02 14.76 -33.74
CA GLU A 5 -36.60 14.61 -32.32
C GLU A 5 -37.59 14.61 -31.15
N GLU A 6 -37.71 13.44 -30.51
CA GLU A 6 -37.61 13.23 -29.05
C GLU A 6 -36.77 11.93 -28.91
N GLU A 7 -35.44 11.96 -28.79
CA GLU A 7 -34.65 12.29 -27.60
C GLU A 7 -35.36 12.00 -26.27
N GLU A 8 -35.28 10.75 -25.82
CA GLU A 8 -35.24 10.51 -24.38
C GLU A 8 -33.99 9.69 -24.05
N ALA A 9 -33.03 10.42 -23.51
CA ALA A 9 -31.75 9.97 -23.02
C ALA A 9 -31.94 8.89 -21.95
N ALA A 10 -31.55 7.65 -22.28
CA ALA A 10 -31.08 6.73 -21.26
C ALA A 10 -29.68 7.20 -20.84
N ALA A 11 -29.66 8.15 -19.91
CA ALA A 11 -28.45 8.53 -19.18
C ALA A 11 -27.88 7.25 -18.56
N ALA A 12 -26.78 6.79 -19.15
CA ALA A 12 -25.92 5.82 -18.54
C ALA A 12 -25.43 6.41 -17.22
N GLU A 13 -26.01 5.96 -16.11
CA GLU A 13 -25.49 6.15 -14.77
C GLU A 13 -24.09 5.52 -14.72
N SER A 14 -23.09 6.33 -15.02
CA SER A 14 -21.70 6.08 -14.70
C SER A 14 -21.51 6.27 -13.20
N GLU A 15 -22.10 5.39 -12.38
CA GLU A 15 -21.87 5.33 -10.92
C GLU A 15 -20.67 4.42 -10.55
N GLY A 16 -19.94 3.92 -11.55
CA GLY A 16 -18.91 2.88 -11.34
C GLY A 16 -17.49 3.34 -10.99
N GLY A 17 -17.21 4.64 -10.89
CA GLY A 17 -15.83 5.14 -10.81
C GLY A 17 -15.28 5.36 -9.39
N GLU A 18 -15.88 6.29 -8.65
CA GLU A 18 -15.35 6.72 -7.33
C GLU A 18 -16.08 6.06 -6.15
N GLY A 19 -17.37 5.75 -6.29
CA GLY A 19 -18.17 5.15 -5.21
C GLY A 19 -17.76 3.71 -4.90
N GLY A 20 -17.53 2.90 -5.95
CA GLY A 20 -17.07 1.52 -5.81
C GLY A 20 -15.66 1.41 -5.24
N ASP A 21 -14.79 2.36 -5.62
CA ASP A 21 -13.42 2.42 -5.12
C ASP A 21 -13.34 2.79 -3.65
N GLU A 22 -14.09 3.79 -3.20
CA GLU A 22 -14.10 4.18 -1.80
C GLU A 22 -14.72 3.06 -0.93
N GLU A 23 -15.69 2.31 -1.44
CA GLU A 23 -16.20 1.11 -0.78
C GLU A 23 -15.14 -0.01 -0.73
N ALA A 24 -14.45 -0.28 -1.84
CA ALA A 24 -13.37 -1.26 -1.89
C ALA A 24 -12.24 -0.91 -0.92
N LEU A 25 -11.82 0.35 -0.87
CA LEU A 25 -10.82 0.85 0.07
C LEU A 25 -11.29 0.72 1.53
N ARG A 26 -12.57 0.98 1.83
CA ARG A 26 -13.14 0.74 3.17
C ARG A 26 -13.09 -0.74 3.56
N ARG A 27 -13.40 -1.65 2.63
CA ARG A 27 -13.29 -3.09 2.88
C ARG A 27 -11.84 -3.51 3.13
N LEU A 28 -10.89 -2.98 2.37
CA LEU A 28 -9.45 -3.19 2.61
C LEU A 28 -9.01 -2.66 3.99
N GLU A 29 -9.48 -1.47 4.38
CA GLU A 29 -9.21 -0.90 5.70
C GLU A 29 -9.79 -1.73 6.85
N ALA A 30 -10.98 -2.28 6.67
CA ALA A 30 -11.60 -3.17 7.65
C ALA A 30 -10.75 -4.44 7.85
N LEU A 31 -10.31 -5.08 6.76
CA LEU A 31 -9.42 -6.24 6.80
C LEU A 31 -8.12 -5.95 7.56
N VAL A 32 -7.47 -4.82 7.27
CA VAL A 32 -6.26 -4.40 7.98
C VAL A 32 -6.56 -4.15 9.46
N THR A 33 -7.68 -3.50 9.78
CA THR A 33 -8.07 -3.22 11.17
C THR A 33 -8.27 -4.50 11.96
N ASP A 34 -8.96 -5.48 11.37
CA ASP A 34 -9.21 -6.76 12.02
C ASP A 34 -7.93 -7.59 12.18
N LEU A 35 -6.99 -7.51 11.21
CA LEU A 35 -5.66 -8.12 11.37
C LEU A 35 -4.87 -7.52 12.54
N TYR A 36 -4.92 -6.19 12.73
CA TYR A 36 -4.26 -5.54 13.86
C TYR A 36 -4.94 -5.89 15.19
N ARG A 37 -6.28 -5.98 15.22
CA ARG A 37 -7.00 -6.49 16.39
C ARG A 37 -6.61 -7.92 16.71
N PHE A 38 -6.53 -8.79 15.71
CA PHE A 38 -6.09 -10.17 15.89
C PHE A 38 -4.70 -10.24 16.52
N ARG A 39 -3.74 -9.46 16.00
CA ARG A 39 -2.41 -9.33 16.62
C ARG A 39 -2.49 -8.94 18.09
N ASP A 40 -3.32 -7.95 18.41
CA ASP A 40 -3.43 -7.45 19.80
C ASP A 40 -4.12 -8.46 20.73
N THR A 41 -4.90 -9.41 20.19
CA THR A 41 -5.48 -10.53 20.95
C THR A 41 -4.55 -11.73 21.10
N LEU A 42 -3.48 -11.82 20.30
CA LEU A 42 -2.51 -12.91 20.43
C LEU A 42 -1.76 -12.75 21.75
N THR A 43 -2.05 -13.66 22.68
CA THR A 43 -1.22 -13.83 23.86
C THR A 43 0.20 -14.26 23.44
N PRO A 44 1.26 -13.67 24.02
CA PRO A 44 2.62 -14.13 23.77
C PRO A 44 2.71 -15.64 23.99
N ARG A 45 3.02 -16.38 22.92
CA ARG A 45 3.07 -17.83 22.96
C ARG A 45 4.31 -18.28 23.72
N ASP A 46 4.19 -19.33 24.52
CA ASP A 46 5.32 -19.84 25.30
C ASP A 46 6.46 -20.25 24.33
N PRO A 47 7.68 -19.68 24.48
CA PRO A 47 8.82 -20.06 23.64
C PRO A 47 9.19 -21.55 23.74
N ALA A 48 8.70 -22.26 24.76
CA ALA A 48 8.88 -23.70 24.94
C ALA A 48 7.79 -24.58 24.28
N ASP A 49 6.87 -24.00 23.47
CA ASP A 49 5.83 -24.77 22.78
C ASP A 49 6.45 -25.82 21.83
N PRO A 50 6.29 -27.13 22.11
CA PRO A 50 6.88 -28.21 21.32
C PRO A 50 6.28 -28.35 19.92
N GLY A 51 5.17 -27.67 19.63
CA GLY A 51 4.55 -27.63 18.29
C GLY A 51 5.08 -26.51 17.39
N ARG A 52 6.03 -25.69 17.86
CA ARG A 52 6.63 -24.61 17.07
C ARG A 52 7.86 -25.13 16.33
N ASP A 53 7.86 -25.10 15.00
CA ASP A 53 9.11 -25.07 14.26
C ASP A 53 9.62 -23.62 14.22
N PRO A 54 10.68 -23.26 14.96
CA PRO A 54 11.23 -21.90 14.90
C PRO A 54 11.82 -21.55 13.53
N ALA A 55 12.00 -22.52 12.63
CA ALA A 55 12.49 -22.31 11.27
C ALA A 55 11.37 -22.10 10.23
N ASP A 56 10.10 -22.44 10.53
CA ASP A 56 8.96 -22.15 9.64
C ASP A 56 8.17 -20.94 10.15
N PRO A 57 8.32 -19.75 9.53
CA PRO A 57 7.54 -18.58 9.91
C PRO A 57 6.03 -18.74 9.66
N SER A 58 5.62 -19.74 8.88
CA SER A 58 4.21 -20.06 8.62
C SER A 58 3.51 -20.72 9.81
N ASP A 59 4.26 -21.27 10.76
CA ASP A 59 3.73 -21.79 12.03
C ASP A 59 3.32 -20.66 12.99
N ASP A 60 3.70 -19.41 12.70
CA ASP A 60 3.25 -18.25 13.45
C ASP A 60 1.79 -17.92 13.08
N PRO A 61 0.82 -17.99 14.03
CA PRO A 61 -0.57 -17.66 13.76
C PRO A 61 -0.77 -16.24 13.24
N LEU A 62 0.11 -15.30 13.59
CA LEU A 62 0.08 -13.94 13.07
C LEU A 62 0.43 -13.89 11.58
N VAL A 63 1.46 -14.65 11.16
CA VAL A 63 1.88 -14.73 9.75
C VAL A 63 0.82 -15.44 8.93
N ALA A 64 0.22 -16.51 9.45
CA ALA A 64 -0.88 -17.21 8.79
C ALA A 64 -2.10 -16.29 8.57
N GLU A 65 -2.52 -15.53 9.58
CA GLU A 65 -3.64 -14.59 9.45
C GLU A 65 -3.29 -13.41 8.54
N MET A 66 -2.04 -12.95 8.55
CA MET A 66 -1.54 -11.95 7.60
C MET A 66 -1.66 -12.45 6.15
N GLU A 67 -1.17 -13.65 5.82
CA GLU A 67 -1.25 -14.19 4.46
C GLU A 67 -2.70 -14.43 4.00
N LYS A 68 -3.56 -14.90 4.90
CA LYS A 68 -4.99 -15.01 4.64
C LYS A 68 -5.61 -13.64 4.33
N THR A 69 -5.27 -12.62 5.13
CA THR A 69 -5.73 -11.24 4.90
C THR A 69 -5.26 -10.74 3.54
N LEU A 70 -4.00 -10.97 3.17
CA LEU A 70 -3.46 -10.54 1.87
C LEU A 70 -4.17 -11.19 0.69
N LYS A 71 -4.54 -12.48 0.79
CA LYS A 71 -5.36 -13.16 -0.22
C LYS A 71 -6.73 -12.51 -0.37
N LEU A 72 -7.42 -12.25 0.74
CA LEU A 72 -8.72 -11.55 0.71
C LEU A 72 -8.60 -10.14 0.10
N MET A 73 -7.50 -9.43 0.37
CA MET A 73 -7.25 -8.12 -0.22
C MET A 73 -7.04 -8.18 -1.75
N GLU A 74 -6.53 -9.28 -2.29
CA GLU A 74 -6.34 -9.46 -3.75
C GLU A 74 -7.65 -9.70 -4.50
N GLU A 75 -8.65 -10.27 -3.82
CA GLU A 75 -9.98 -10.51 -4.38
C GLU A 75 -10.80 -9.21 -4.51
N ILE A 76 -10.44 -8.18 -3.73
CA ILE A 76 -11.09 -6.87 -3.79
C ILE A 76 -10.56 -6.10 -5.01
N GLN A 77 -11.44 -5.89 -5.99
CA GLN A 77 -11.13 -5.08 -7.15
C GLN A 77 -11.14 -3.60 -6.79
N VAL A 78 -10.11 -2.89 -7.23
CA VAL A 78 -9.95 -1.44 -7.09
C VAL A 78 -9.55 -0.90 -8.44
N SER A 79 -10.11 0.25 -8.83
CA SER A 79 -9.75 0.93 -10.07
C SER A 79 -8.27 1.34 -10.09
N PRO A 80 -7.73 1.69 -11.28
CA PRO A 80 -6.37 2.22 -11.40
C PRO A 80 -6.10 3.43 -10.49
N GLU A 81 -7.09 4.27 -10.25
CA GLU A 81 -7.00 5.48 -9.42
C GLU A 81 -6.85 5.15 -7.93
N GLY A 82 -7.64 4.20 -7.42
CA GLY A 82 -7.57 3.74 -6.03
C GLY A 82 -6.39 2.79 -5.74
N ARG A 83 -5.75 2.24 -6.77
CA ARG A 83 -4.70 1.22 -6.65
C ARG A 83 -3.50 1.65 -5.80
N GLY A 84 -3.10 2.92 -5.87
CA GLY A 84 -2.04 3.47 -5.02
C GLY A 84 -2.38 3.39 -3.53
N ARG A 85 -3.61 3.78 -3.16
CA ARG A 85 -4.12 3.71 -1.77
C ARG A 85 -4.26 2.25 -1.32
N ALA A 86 -4.75 1.36 -2.20
CA ALA A 86 -4.86 -0.07 -1.91
C ALA A 86 -3.48 -0.72 -1.62
N LEU A 87 -2.43 -0.36 -2.36
CA LEU A 87 -1.07 -0.84 -2.12
C LEU A 87 -0.52 -0.37 -0.77
N VAL A 88 -0.85 0.85 -0.33
CA VAL A 88 -0.50 1.32 1.03
C VAL A 88 -1.20 0.49 2.10
N LEU A 89 -2.47 0.15 1.92
CA LEU A 89 -3.18 -0.73 2.86
C LEU A 89 -2.56 -2.13 2.89
N ARG A 90 -2.17 -2.66 1.74
CA ARG A 90 -1.46 -3.94 1.65
C ARG A 90 -0.11 -3.89 2.39
N ALA A 91 0.65 -2.82 2.24
CA ALA A 91 1.89 -2.62 2.98
C ALA A 91 1.66 -2.55 4.50
N ARG A 92 0.56 -1.94 4.95
CA ARG A 92 0.18 -1.95 6.38
C ARG A 92 -0.12 -3.34 6.91
N ALA A 93 -0.80 -4.18 6.12
CA ALA A 93 -1.06 -5.58 6.49
C ALA A 93 0.26 -6.35 6.64
N LEU A 94 1.17 -6.21 5.67
CA LEU A 94 2.51 -6.81 5.70
C LEU A 94 3.34 -6.33 6.89
N GLY A 95 3.14 -5.09 7.35
CA GLY A 95 3.82 -4.52 8.50
C GLY A 95 3.44 -5.11 9.85
N VAL A 96 2.45 -6.03 9.92
CA VAL A 96 2.08 -6.68 11.18
C VAL A 96 3.15 -7.69 11.64
N ALA A 97 3.85 -8.31 10.69
CA ALA A 97 4.94 -9.25 10.92
C ALA A 97 6.15 -8.80 10.08
N PRO A 98 6.89 -7.75 10.51
CA PRO A 98 7.93 -7.11 9.71
C PRO A 98 9.09 -8.04 9.31
N GLU A 99 9.34 -9.10 10.07
CA GLU A 99 10.37 -10.12 9.83
C GLU A 99 10.10 -10.89 8.53
N VAL A 100 8.82 -11.11 8.20
CA VAL A 100 8.38 -11.85 7.00
C VAL A 100 7.86 -10.90 5.92
N GLY A 101 7.11 -9.87 6.33
CA GLY A 101 6.39 -8.97 5.43
C GLY A 101 7.16 -7.69 5.07
N GLY A 102 8.25 -7.35 5.76
CA GLY A 102 8.92 -6.04 5.65
C GLY A 102 9.40 -5.72 4.23
N GLU A 103 10.10 -6.64 3.57
CA GLU A 103 10.59 -6.42 2.20
C GLU A 103 9.44 -6.27 1.19
N ARG A 104 8.42 -7.12 1.33
CA ARG A 104 7.20 -7.04 0.50
C ARG A 104 6.44 -5.73 0.74
N ALA A 105 6.43 -5.22 1.97
CA ALA A 105 5.82 -3.94 2.31
C ALA A 105 6.55 -2.78 1.62
N GLU A 106 7.89 -2.77 1.66
CA GLU A 106 8.70 -1.77 0.96
C GLU A 106 8.47 -1.79 -0.55
N LEU A 107 8.40 -2.97 -1.16
CA LEU A 107 8.07 -3.13 -2.58
C LEU A 107 6.67 -2.58 -2.91
N ALA A 108 5.67 -2.91 -2.10
CA ALA A 108 4.30 -2.41 -2.27
C ALA A 108 4.22 -0.88 -2.15
N LEU A 109 4.93 -0.29 -1.19
CA LEU A 109 5.02 1.16 -1.01
C LEU A 109 5.75 1.83 -2.18
N GLY A 110 6.84 1.22 -2.64
CA GLY A 110 7.55 1.68 -3.83
C GLY A 110 6.64 1.69 -5.06
N HIS A 111 5.82 0.65 -5.24
CA HIS A 111 4.84 0.60 -6.33
C HIS A 111 3.74 1.65 -6.14
N ALA A 112 3.24 1.88 -4.92
CA ALA A 112 2.27 2.92 -4.65
C ALA A 112 2.81 4.31 -5.05
N LEU A 113 4.08 4.60 -4.75
CA LEU A 113 4.75 5.86 -5.09
C LEU A 113 5.06 6.02 -6.59
N LYS A 114 5.17 4.91 -7.35
CA LYS A 114 5.25 4.96 -8.81
C LYS A 114 3.91 5.38 -9.43
N LEU A 115 2.81 4.92 -8.85
CA LEU A 115 1.46 5.25 -9.30
C LEU A 115 1.06 6.68 -8.89
N ASP A 116 1.28 7.02 -7.62
CA ASP A 116 1.01 8.34 -7.06
C ASP A 116 2.18 8.82 -6.19
N PRO A 117 3.10 9.62 -6.77
CA PRO A 117 4.21 10.23 -6.03
C PRO A 117 3.78 11.18 -4.92
N ALA A 118 2.57 11.74 -5.00
CA ALA A 118 2.03 12.70 -4.04
C ALA A 118 1.42 12.00 -2.81
N LEU A 119 1.40 10.67 -2.78
CA LEU A 119 0.86 9.87 -1.69
C LEU A 119 1.77 9.94 -0.45
N GLY A 120 1.65 11.03 0.32
CA GLY A 120 2.49 11.30 1.48
C GLY A 120 2.45 10.20 2.56
N VAL A 121 1.34 9.47 2.66
CA VAL A 121 1.22 8.32 3.56
C VAL A 121 2.16 7.17 3.17
N ALA A 122 2.38 6.95 1.86
CA ALA A 122 3.30 5.92 1.39
C ALA A 122 4.75 6.25 1.71
N TRP A 123 5.16 7.52 1.51
CA TRP A 123 6.49 8.00 1.89
C TRP A 123 6.76 7.84 3.39
N ARG A 124 5.77 8.17 4.22
CA ARG A 124 5.88 8.04 5.68
C ARG A 124 6.11 6.59 6.09
N GLN A 125 5.27 5.67 5.61
CA GLN A 125 5.40 4.26 5.93
C GLN A 125 6.71 3.66 5.43
N LEU A 126 7.18 4.08 4.25
CA LEU A 126 8.46 3.63 3.71
C LEU A 126 9.63 4.10 4.61
N GLY A 127 9.57 5.35 5.07
CA GLY A 127 10.55 5.89 6.03
C GLY A 127 10.54 5.13 7.36
N GLU A 128 9.35 4.84 7.91
CA GLU A 128 9.20 4.06 9.13
C GLU A 128 9.75 2.63 9.00
N GLN A 129 9.49 1.93 7.90
CA GLN A 129 10.02 0.58 7.64
C GLN A 129 11.56 0.59 7.58
N ARG A 130 12.14 1.49 6.79
CA ARG A 130 13.60 1.62 6.68
C ARG A 130 14.26 2.00 7.99
N TRP A 131 13.62 2.89 8.76
CA TRP A 131 14.09 3.29 10.07
C TRP A 131 14.12 2.10 11.04
N ARG A 132 13.05 1.29 11.08
CA ARG A 132 13.00 0.07 11.92
C ARG A 132 14.07 -0.96 11.55
N ARG A 133 14.44 -1.06 10.26
CA ARG A 133 15.53 -1.93 9.78
C ARG A 133 16.93 -1.35 10.03
N GLY A 134 17.04 -0.10 10.49
CA GLY A 134 18.33 0.57 10.73
C GLY A 134 18.94 1.26 9.50
N ASP A 135 18.23 1.32 8.37
CA ASP A 135 18.64 2.10 7.20
C ASP A 135 18.30 3.59 7.39
N LEU A 136 19.12 4.28 8.19
CA LEU A 136 18.92 5.68 8.53
C LEU A 136 19.03 6.61 7.31
N ARG A 137 19.86 6.25 6.32
CA ARG A 137 20.01 7.04 5.08
C ARG A 137 18.75 6.94 4.25
N GLY A 138 18.30 5.72 3.97
CA GLY A 138 17.08 5.49 3.21
C GLY A 138 15.82 6.02 3.90
N ALA A 139 15.76 6.02 5.23
CA ALA A 139 14.68 6.63 5.99
C ALA A 139 14.66 8.15 5.85
N ARG A 140 15.82 8.81 5.99
CA ARG A 140 15.94 10.28 5.81
C ARG A 140 15.48 10.69 4.42
N ASP A 141 15.88 9.95 3.39
CA ASP A 141 15.53 10.26 2.01
C ASP A 141 14.02 10.08 1.77
N ALA A 142 13.39 9.04 2.35
CA ALA A 142 11.94 8.83 2.27
C ALA A 142 11.14 9.93 2.99
N PHE A 143 11.56 10.36 4.18
CA PHE A 143 10.93 11.47 4.89
C PHE A 143 11.13 12.81 4.17
N GLY A 144 12.30 13.04 3.57
CA GLY A 144 12.55 14.19 2.71
C GLY A 144 11.59 14.22 1.51
N GLY A 145 11.34 13.08 0.88
CA GLY A 145 10.33 12.91 -0.15
C GLY A 145 8.92 13.30 0.31
N ALA A 146 8.50 12.85 1.50
CA ALA A 146 7.20 13.22 2.08
C ALA A 146 7.06 14.75 2.27
N LEU A 147 8.09 15.41 2.80
CA LEU A 147 8.08 16.86 3.04
C LEU A 147 8.05 17.65 1.73
N GLN A 148 8.74 17.18 0.69
CA GLN A 148 8.73 17.82 -0.61
C GLN A 148 7.34 17.80 -1.27
N GLN A 149 6.51 16.78 -1.00
CA GLN A 149 5.12 16.76 -1.44
C GLN A 149 4.27 17.79 -0.69
N VAL A 150 4.54 17.99 0.61
CA VAL A 150 3.80 18.95 1.44
C VAL A 150 4.17 20.40 1.09
N TRP A 151 5.42 20.66 0.70
CA TRP A 151 5.96 22.02 0.48
C TRP A 151 6.33 22.33 -0.98
N GLY A 152 6.06 21.44 -1.92
CA GLY A 152 6.28 21.68 -3.35
C GLY A 152 5.36 22.82 -3.85
N PRO A 153 5.91 23.88 -4.48
CA PRO A 153 5.09 24.91 -5.11
C PRO A 153 4.48 24.34 -6.38
N GLY A 154 3.31 23.72 -6.27
CA GLY A 154 2.57 23.27 -7.45
C GLY A 154 1.64 22.08 -7.19
N ARG A 155 0.41 22.36 -6.74
CA ARG A 155 -0.74 21.53 -7.12
C ARG A 155 -1.00 21.75 -8.62
N GLY A 156 -0.20 21.12 -9.47
CA GLY A 156 -0.39 21.08 -10.92
C GLY A 156 -0.33 19.63 -11.42
N PRO A 157 -1.06 19.26 -12.48
CA PRO A 157 -1.15 17.89 -12.94
C PRO A 157 0.20 17.42 -13.50
N ARG A 158 0.68 16.28 -13.00
CA ARG A 158 1.73 15.41 -13.57
C ARG A 158 2.88 16.16 -14.27
N GLY A 159 3.76 16.78 -13.48
CA GLY A 159 5.03 17.35 -13.93
C GLY A 159 6.20 16.40 -13.64
N HIS A 160 7.07 16.21 -14.62
CA HIS A 160 8.28 15.38 -14.61
C HIS A 160 9.06 15.37 -13.29
N PHE A 161 9.48 14.16 -12.86
CA PHE A 161 10.52 13.92 -11.86
C PHE A 161 11.88 14.50 -12.32
N GLY A 162 12.08 15.80 -12.14
CA GLY A 162 13.33 16.50 -12.43
C GLY A 162 14.15 16.68 -11.17
N GLY A 163 15.24 15.92 -11.04
CA GLY A 163 16.31 16.20 -10.08
C GLY A 163 16.82 14.97 -9.34
N HIS A 164 17.88 14.36 -9.86
CA HIS A 164 18.82 13.41 -9.22
C HIS A 164 18.31 12.08 -8.63
N TRP A 165 17.06 11.97 -8.16
CA TRP A 165 16.58 10.79 -7.42
C TRP A 165 16.02 9.67 -8.30
N GLY A 166 15.53 10.00 -9.51
CA GLY A 166 14.99 9.03 -10.46
C GLY A 166 16.02 8.00 -10.96
N SER A 167 17.29 8.41 -11.13
CA SER A 167 18.35 7.49 -11.52
C SER A 167 18.75 6.53 -10.39
N TRP A 168 18.78 7.00 -9.14
CA TRP A 168 19.16 6.15 -8.00
C TRP A 168 18.06 5.15 -7.63
N TRP A 169 16.78 5.50 -7.80
CA TRP A 169 15.68 4.59 -7.51
C TRP A 169 15.53 3.48 -8.57
N SER A 170 15.76 3.79 -9.84
CA SER A 170 15.85 2.76 -10.89
C SER A 170 17.03 1.82 -10.66
N ILE A 171 18.16 2.31 -10.16
CA ILE A 171 19.33 1.48 -9.85
C ILE A 171 19.07 0.57 -8.63
N LEU A 172 18.34 1.04 -7.61
CA LEU A 172 18.08 0.23 -6.41
C LEU A 172 16.95 -0.81 -6.59
N VAL A 173 16.02 -0.61 -7.53
CA VAL A 173 14.87 -1.52 -7.74
C VAL A 173 15.08 -2.49 -8.92
N LEU A 174 16.03 -2.23 -9.82
CA LEU A 174 16.35 -3.13 -10.96
C LEU A 174 17.76 -3.75 -10.89
N GLY A 175 18.51 -3.52 -9.81
CA GLY A 175 19.88 -4.00 -9.62
C GLY A 175 20.02 -5.33 -8.87
N GLY A 176 19.15 -6.31 -9.12
CA GLY A 176 19.27 -7.68 -8.63
C GLY A 176 19.21 -8.66 -9.81
N SER A 177 20.36 -8.92 -10.43
CA SER A 177 20.56 -10.02 -11.39
C SER A 177 20.92 -11.31 -10.66
#